data_AF-A0A9X6AH31-F1
#
_entry.id   AF-A0A9X6AH31-F1
#
_cell.length_a   1.000
_cell.length_b   1.000
_cell.length_c   1.000
_cell.angle_alpha   90.00
_cell.angle_beta   90.00
_cell.angle_gamma   90.00
#
_symmetry.space_group_name_H-M   'P 1'
#
loop_
_entity.id
_entity.type
_entity.pdbx_description
1 polymer ?
#
loop_
_entity_poly.entity_id
_entity_poly.type
_entity_poly.pdbx_seq_one_letter_code
_entity_poly.pdbx_strand_id
1 'polypeptide(L)'
;EQRGYFIGTQYGPMAHADWPDKEVASTVQVAFYDATNPEARDFLWSRVKDNYLDPYGISAFWLDACEPELKPGFQENLRYHAGPGLEVGNLYPRENARTFYEGMLAAGETEVVTLNRSAWAGSQRYGAALWSGDIGTDFATLRRQIAAGLNTALSGIPWWNTDIGGFHGGDPDDPAYREVMVRWFQFGALSPLMRLHGFRDPGMPLGPDMTGGPNEVWSYGEEAGAILEKYLRLRERLKPYVLDVMREAHEEGLPVMRPLFLEFPEDHAAWSVDDSYLFGSDLLVAPVLTAGATVRTAYLPAGARWTDAWTGETYEGGAAVTVDAPLDRIPLFLRDGARLPVAE
;
A
#
# COMPACT_ATOMS: atom_id res chain seq x y z
N GLU A 1 6.58 32.05 3.38
CA GLU A 1 7.66 32.67 2.57
C GLU A 1 8.74 33.33 3.42
N GLN A 2 8.43 34.34 4.26
CA GLN A 2 9.43 35.12 5.02
C GLN A 2 10.41 34.28 5.89
N ARG A 3 9.98 33.11 6.38
CA ARG A 3 10.83 32.19 7.18
C ARG A 3 11.61 31.16 6.35
N GLY A 4 11.39 31.09 5.03
CA GLY A 4 12.09 30.11 4.16
C GLY A 4 11.69 28.64 4.36
N TYR A 5 10.42 28.37 4.71
CA TYR A 5 9.93 27.01 5.01
C TYR A 5 9.31 26.27 3.82
N PHE A 6 9.27 26.89 2.66
CA PHE A 6 8.78 26.27 1.43
C PHE A 6 9.95 25.85 0.57
N ILE A 7 9.75 24.82 -0.27
CA ILE A 7 10.70 24.50 -1.34
C ILE A 7 10.81 25.74 -2.23
N GLY A 8 12.02 26.16 -2.59
CA GLY A 8 12.24 27.28 -3.49
C GLY A 8 12.20 26.87 -4.95
N THR A 9 12.05 27.86 -5.84
CA THR A 9 12.26 27.71 -7.27
C THR A 9 13.54 28.42 -7.72
N GLN A 10 14.25 27.89 -8.71
CA GLN A 10 15.43 28.56 -9.30
C GLN A 10 15.00 29.73 -10.20
N TYR A 11 13.89 29.53 -10.92
CA TYR A 11 13.32 30.49 -11.84
C TYR A 11 11.80 30.58 -11.63
N GLY A 12 11.25 31.77 -11.84
CA GLY A 12 9.81 32.03 -11.73
C GLY A 12 9.30 32.12 -10.29
N PRO A 13 7.96 32.24 -10.11
CA PRO A 13 7.36 32.28 -8.78
C PRO A 13 7.51 30.92 -8.06
N MET A 14 7.44 30.96 -6.73
CA MET A 14 7.41 29.76 -5.88
C MET A 14 6.00 29.17 -5.89
N ALA A 15 5.67 28.48 -6.98
CA ALA A 15 4.42 27.79 -7.22
C ALA A 15 4.73 26.42 -7.82
N HIS A 16 4.25 25.35 -7.19
CA HIS A 16 4.61 23.97 -7.52
C HIS A 16 3.46 23.15 -8.11
N ALA A 17 2.22 23.56 -7.84
CA ALA A 17 1.02 22.98 -8.42
C ALA A 17 -0.14 23.98 -8.36
N ASP A 18 -1.10 23.81 -9.27
CA ASP A 18 -2.41 24.45 -9.16
C ASP A 18 -3.38 23.50 -8.43
N TRP A 19 -4.14 24.03 -7.47
CA TRP A 19 -5.05 23.24 -6.64
C TRP A 19 -6.40 23.92 -6.44
N PRO A 20 -7.53 23.19 -6.41
CA PRO A 20 -8.82 23.76 -6.03
C PRO A 20 -8.84 24.17 -4.56
N ASP A 21 -9.22 25.41 -4.27
CA ASP A 21 -9.38 25.92 -2.91
C ASP A 21 -10.86 26.02 -2.53
N LYS A 22 -11.20 25.79 -1.25
CA LYS A 22 -12.58 25.88 -0.76
C LYS A 22 -13.15 27.31 -0.76
N GLU A 23 -12.29 28.30 -0.67
CA GLU A 23 -12.66 29.71 -0.53
C GLU A 23 -12.52 30.50 -1.84
N VAL A 24 -12.00 29.87 -2.91
CA VAL A 24 -11.72 30.53 -4.19
C VAL A 24 -12.37 29.77 -5.35
N ALA A 25 -13.05 30.50 -6.25
CA ALA A 25 -13.76 29.90 -7.38
C ALA A 25 -12.84 29.35 -8.50
N SER A 26 -11.56 29.69 -8.47
CA SER A 26 -10.53 29.22 -9.39
C SER A 26 -9.48 28.40 -8.64
N THR A 27 -8.66 27.66 -9.36
CA THR A 27 -7.48 27.04 -8.78
C THR A 27 -6.51 28.10 -8.23
N VAL A 28 -5.85 27.77 -7.14
CA VAL A 28 -4.79 28.56 -6.51
C VAL A 28 -3.44 27.88 -6.71
N GLN A 29 -2.38 28.68 -6.73
CA GLN A 29 -1.03 28.15 -6.76
C GLN A 29 -0.58 27.78 -5.36
N VAL A 30 -0.10 26.54 -5.19
CA VAL A 30 0.40 26.04 -3.90
C VAL A 30 1.90 25.83 -3.94
N ALA A 31 2.55 26.04 -2.79
CA ALA A 31 3.94 25.73 -2.56
C ALA A 31 4.05 24.69 -1.44
N PHE A 32 4.63 23.53 -1.75
CA PHE A 32 5.00 22.53 -0.75
C PHE A 32 6.00 23.09 0.28
N TYR A 33 5.79 22.74 1.55
CA TYR A 33 6.76 22.98 2.61
C TYR A 33 8.04 22.18 2.32
N ASP A 34 9.19 22.61 2.84
CA ASP A 34 10.46 21.93 2.62
C ASP A 34 10.76 20.93 3.74
N ALA A 35 10.46 19.65 3.52
CA ALA A 35 10.72 18.60 4.49
C ALA A 35 12.22 18.44 4.83
N THR A 36 13.13 18.89 3.97
CA THR A 36 14.58 18.83 4.23
C THR A 36 15.05 19.90 5.21
N ASN A 37 14.24 20.94 5.45
CA ASN A 37 14.51 22.00 6.43
C ASN A 37 13.97 21.59 7.82
N PRO A 38 14.84 21.42 8.84
CA PRO A 38 14.41 21.06 10.19
C PRO A 38 13.38 22.02 10.80
N GLU A 39 13.54 23.33 10.60
CA GLU A 39 12.60 24.31 11.17
C GLU A 39 11.22 24.26 10.49
N ALA A 40 11.18 23.91 9.20
CA ALA A 40 9.93 23.73 8.47
C ALA A 40 9.19 22.48 8.96
N ARG A 41 9.92 21.39 9.26
CA ARG A 41 9.35 20.19 9.89
C ARG A 41 8.76 20.51 11.26
N ASP A 42 9.51 21.20 12.12
CA ASP A 42 9.05 21.59 13.46
C ASP A 42 7.78 22.45 13.38
N PHE A 43 7.76 23.41 12.45
CA PHE A 43 6.59 24.26 12.23
C PHE A 43 5.37 23.46 11.73
N LEU A 44 5.55 22.60 10.73
CA LEU A 44 4.45 21.77 10.23
C LEU A 44 3.91 20.87 11.33
N TRP A 45 4.80 20.16 12.04
CA TRP A 45 4.42 19.28 13.14
C TRP A 45 3.66 20.02 14.23
N SER A 46 4.09 21.23 14.62
CA SER A 46 3.37 22.00 15.64
C SER A 46 1.93 22.29 15.21
N ARG A 47 1.71 22.62 13.93
CA ARG A 47 0.35 22.84 13.39
C ARG A 47 -0.46 21.55 13.36
N VAL A 48 0.14 20.42 13.00
CA VAL A 48 -0.53 19.12 13.04
C VAL A 48 -0.93 18.78 14.47
N LYS A 49 -0.01 18.92 15.42
CA LYS A 49 -0.25 18.64 16.83
C LYS A 49 -1.38 19.49 17.42
N ASP A 50 -1.32 20.80 17.21
CA ASP A 50 -2.28 21.76 17.77
C ASP A 50 -3.71 21.56 17.21
N ASN A 51 -3.84 21.05 15.98
CA ASN A 51 -5.13 20.95 15.29
C ASN A 51 -5.70 19.53 15.19
N TYR A 52 -4.88 18.49 15.35
CA TYR A 52 -5.31 17.09 15.24
C TYR A 52 -5.02 16.28 16.51
N LEU A 53 -3.76 16.24 16.95
CA LEU A 53 -3.36 15.35 18.04
C LEU A 53 -3.91 15.83 19.40
N ASP A 54 -3.61 17.06 19.80
CA ASP A 54 -4.01 17.58 21.12
C ASP A 54 -5.53 17.70 21.29
N PRO A 55 -6.29 18.27 20.34
CA PRO A 55 -7.73 18.46 20.54
C PRO A 55 -8.55 17.17 20.36
N TYR A 56 -8.09 16.22 19.53
CA TYR A 56 -8.91 15.07 19.10
C TYR A 56 -8.27 13.71 19.33
N GLY A 57 -6.99 13.64 19.71
CA GLY A 57 -6.27 12.37 19.90
C GLY A 57 -5.98 11.63 18.58
N ILE A 58 -6.02 12.30 17.44
CA ILE A 58 -5.72 11.68 16.14
C ILE A 58 -4.21 11.41 16.06
N SER A 59 -3.83 10.14 16.04
CA SER A 59 -2.44 9.67 16.11
C SER A 59 -1.93 8.97 14.85
N ALA A 60 -2.80 8.74 13.86
CA ALA A 60 -2.44 8.15 12.57
C ALA A 60 -2.63 9.18 11.46
N PHE A 61 -1.57 9.43 10.69
CA PHE A 61 -1.57 10.47 9.66
C PHE A 61 -1.40 9.90 8.26
N TRP A 62 -2.24 10.36 7.34
CA TRP A 62 -2.11 10.11 5.92
C TRP A 62 -1.29 11.24 5.28
N LEU A 63 -0.05 10.93 4.94
CA LEU A 63 0.93 11.82 4.34
C LEU A 63 0.84 11.73 2.82
N ASP A 64 -0.25 12.28 2.29
CA ASP A 64 -0.53 12.28 0.87
C ASP A 64 0.33 13.27 0.08
N ALA A 65 0.45 13.03 -1.23
CA ALA A 65 1.25 13.83 -2.16
C ALA A 65 2.67 14.12 -1.65
N CYS A 66 3.32 13.09 -1.08
CA CYS A 66 4.63 13.20 -0.46
C CYS A 66 5.81 12.88 -1.39
N GLU A 67 5.61 12.80 -2.72
CA GLU A 67 6.70 12.75 -3.69
C GLU A 67 7.63 13.99 -3.65
N PRO A 68 7.14 15.26 -3.59
CA PRO A 68 5.76 15.78 -3.63
C PRO A 68 5.16 15.85 -5.04
N GLU A 69 3.84 15.90 -5.16
CA GLU A 69 3.13 15.86 -6.46
C GLU A 69 3.19 17.20 -7.21
N LEU A 70 4.30 17.42 -7.92
CA LEU A 70 4.54 18.61 -8.73
C LEU A 70 3.70 18.61 -10.02
N LYS A 71 3.10 19.76 -10.36
CA LYS A 71 2.30 19.95 -11.57
C LYS A 71 2.66 21.29 -12.23
N PRO A 72 3.51 21.32 -13.27
CA PRO A 72 4.21 20.20 -13.91
C PRO A 72 5.39 19.67 -13.09
N GLY A 73 5.74 18.39 -13.29
CA GLY A 73 6.92 17.77 -12.68
C GLY A 73 8.23 18.31 -13.24
N PHE A 74 8.89 19.23 -12.52
CA PHE A 74 10.12 19.87 -12.97
C PHE A 74 11.16 20.02 -11.84
N GLN A 75 11.78 18.91 -11.46
CA GLN A 75 12.73 18.82 -10.34
C GLN A 75 13.96 19.72 -10.50
N GLU A 76 14.40 19.99 -11.74
CA GLU A 76 15.53 20.88 -12.02
C GLU A 76 15.30 22.32 -11.52
N ASN A 77 14.05 22.76 -11.52
CA ASN A 77 13.72 24.10 -11.06
C ASN A 77 13.57 24.18 -9.53
N LEU A 78 13.70 23.10 -8.77
CA LEU A 78 13.53 23.14 -7.31
C LEU A 78 14.83 23.42 -6.58
N ARG A 79 14.69 24.08 -5.42
CA ARG A 79 15.75 24.31 -4.45
C ARG A 79 15.25 23.96 -3.05
N TYR A 80 15.79 22.89 -2.49
CA TYR A 80 15.57 22.49 -1.11
C TYR A 80 16.65 23.09 -0.21
N HIS A 81 16.40 23.11 1.10
CA HIS A 81 17.36 23.44 2.13
C HIS A 81 18.58 22.53 2.06
N ALA A 82 18.37 21.24 1.78
CA ALA A 82 19.46 20.28 1.58
C ALA A 82 20.25 20.47 0.27
N GLY A 83 19.74 21.22 -0.72
CA GLY A 83 20.44 21.41 -1.99
C GLY A 83 19.54 21.59 -3.23
N PRO A 84 20.12 21.61 -4.43
CA PRO A 84 19.38 21.62 -5.70
C PRO A 84 18.48 20.40 -5.87
N GLY A 85 17.29 20.58 -6.47
CA GLY A 85 16.30 19.51 -6.62
C GLY A 85 16.80 18.25 -7.32
N LEU A 86 17.63 18.39 -8.37
CA LEU A 86 18.24 17.23 -9.06
C LEU A 86 19.19 16.41 -8.18
N GLU A 87 19.77 17.03 -7.15
CA GLU A 87 20.73 16.37 -6.27
C GLU A 87 20.02 15.70 -5.07
N VAL A 88 18.98 16.35 -4.53
CA VAL A 88 18.41 15.96 -3.23
C VAL A 88 16.90 15.69 -3.24
N GLY A 89 16.19 15.84 -4.36
CA GLY A 89 14.73 15.77 -4.40
C GLY A 89 14.15 14.47 -3.83
N ASN A 90 14.82 13.34 -4.05
CA ASN A 90 14.40 12.03 -3.53
C ASN A 90 14.46 11.94 -1.98
N LEU A 91 15.12 12.87 -1.29
CA LEU A 91 15.10 12.92 0.18
C LEU A 91 13.72 13.28 0.73
N TYR A 92 12.92 14.00 -0.04
CA TYR A 92 11.69 14.63 0.43
C TYR A 92 10.70 13.67 1.12
N PRO A 93 10.24 12.56 0.51
CA PRO A 93 9.28 11.66 1.15
C PRO A 93 9.79 11.10 2.48
N ARG A 94 11.10 10.79 2.56
CA ARG A 94 11.71 10.28 3.79
C ARG A 94 11.73 11.33 4.89
N GLU A 95 12.13 12.56 4.57
CA GLU A 95 12.13 13.63 5.57
C GLU A 95 10.72 14.07 5.95
N ASN A 96 9.74 13.93 5.03
CA ASN A 96 8.34 14.16 5.32
C ASN A 96 7.80 13.14 6.34
N ALA A 97 8.09 11.84 6.16
CA ALA A 97 7.77 10.81 7.14
C ALA A 97 8.47 11.08 8.49
N ARG A 98 9.74 11.49 8.45
CA ARG A 98 10.53 11.85 9.62
C ARG A 98 9.87 12.95 10.46
N THR A 99 9.29 13.98 9.82
CA THR A 99 8.54 15.06 10.49
C THR A 99 7.53 14.52 11.50
N PHE A 100 6.69 13.60 11.05
CA PHE A 100 5.60 13.04 11.86
C PHE A 100 6.13 12.01 12.84
N TYR A 101 7.10 11.18 12.44
CA TYR A 101 7.68 10.18 13.32
C TYR A 101 8.36 10.81 14.54
N GLU A 102 9.28 11.76 14.35
CA GLU A 102 9.97 12.42 15.46
C GLU A 102 8.98 13.23 16.32
N GLY A 103 7.98 13.86 15.70
CA GLY A 103 6.94 14.60 16.39
C GLY A 103 6.06 13.72 17.28
N MET A 104 5.61 12.57 16.78
CA MET A 104 4.82 11.60 17.53
C MET A 104 5.61 10.97 18.67
N LEU A 105 6.88 10.61 18.45
CA LEU A 105 7.76 10.14 19.52
C LEU A 105 7.92 11.17 20.64
N ALA A 106 8.10 12.46 20.28
CA ALA A 106 8.19 13.54 21.26
C ALA A 106 6.88 13.76 22.03
N ALA A 107 5.74 13.38 21.45
CA ALA A 107 4.43 13.38 22.11
C ALA A 107 4.16 12.12 22.96
N GLY A 108 5.08 11.17 23.00
CA GLY A 108 4.99 9.96 23.83
C GLY A 108 4.42 8.72 23.13
N GLU A 109 4.16 8.79 21.81
CA GLU A 109 3.82 7.60 21.03
C GLU A 109 5.06 6.72 20.80
N THR A 110 4.88 5.40 20.73
CA THR A 110 5.97 4.44 20.55
C THR A 110 5.79 3.55 19.33
N GLU A 111 4.56 3.36 18.85
CA GLU A 111 4.24 2.53 17.69
C GLU A 111 3.67 3.40 16.56
N VAL A 112 4.49 4.32 16.05
CA VAL A 112 4.08 5.30 15.04
C VAL A 112 3.90 4.65 13.67
N VAL A 113 2.73 4.89 13.06
CA VAL A 113 2.46 4.53 11.66
C VAL A 113 1.94 5.75 10.89
N THR A 114 2.49 5.95 9.70
CA THR A 114 2.04 6.96 8.74
C THR A 114 1.78 6.32 7.40
N LEU A 115 0.71 6.72 6.72
CA LEU A 115 0.41 6.25 5.37
C LEU A 115 1.08 7.20 4.36
N ASN A 116 2.01 6.73 3.54
CA ASN A 116 2.86 7.53 2.65
C ASN A 116 2.74 7.09 1.18
N ARG A 117 2.62 8.03 0.24
CA ARG A 117 2.48 7.72 -1.21
C ARG A 117 3.82 7.45 -1.86
N SER A 118 4.89 7.96 -1.24
CA SER A 118 6.25 7.87 -1.71
C SER A 118 7.20 7.61 -0.56
N ALA A 119 8.38 7.08 -0.88
CA ALA A 119 9.41 6.71 0.09
C ALA A 119 10.80 6.79 -0.54
N TRP A 120 11.82 6.84 0.31
CA TRP A 120 13.21 6.68 -0.09
C TRP A 120 13.95 5.72 0.84
N ALA A 121 15.21 5.43 0.54
CA ALA A 121 16.04 4.56 1.34
C ALA A 121 16.04 5.00 2.82
N GLY A 122 15.64 4.08 3.70
CA GLY A 122 15.54 4.32 5.13
C GLY A 122 14.22 4.94 5.59
N SER A 123 13.18 5.06 4.76
CA SER A 123 11.85 5.51 5.19
C SER A 123 11.18 4.55 6.19
N GLN A 124 11.49 3.25 6.14
CA GLN A 124 10.92 2.25 7.04
C GLN A 124 11.18 2.52 8.53
N ARG A 125 12.30 3.19 8.86
CA ARG A 125 12.62 3.56 10.25
C ARG A 125 11.74 4.68 10.81
N TYR A 126 10.99 5.36 9.95
CA TYR A 126 10.08 6.46 10.30
C TYR A 126 8.61 6.03 10.24
N GLY A 127 8.33 4.73 10.39
CA GLY A 127 6.97 4.21 10.41
C GLY A 127 6.20 4.43 9.11
N ALA A 128 6.91 4.51 7.97
CA ALA A 128 6.32 4.81 6.68
C ALA A 128 5.67 3.57 6.05
N ALA A 129 4.35 3.46 6.17
CA ALA A 129 3.53 2.51 5.42
C ALA A 129 3.29 3.06 4.01
N LEU A 130 3.95 2.45 3.01
CA LEU A 130 3.84 2.87 1.62
C LEU A 130 2.54 2.34 0.99
N TRP A 131 1.84 3.15 0.22
CA TRP A 131 0.85 2.63 -0.74
C TRP A 131 1.20 3.02 -2.17
N SER A 132 0.70 2.25 -3.13
CA SER A 132 1.06 2.35 -4.55
C SER A 132 0.51 3.58 -5.30
N GLY A 133 -0.18 4.48 -4.62
CA GLY A 133 -0.77 5.69 -5.23
C GLY A 133 -1.96 5.42 -6.15
N ASP A 134 -2.21 6.39 -7.01
CA ASP A 134 -3.42 6.58 -7.80
C ASP A 134 -3.40 5.68 -9.05
N ILE A 135 -3.81 4.42 -8.88
CA ILE A 135 -3.70 3.36 -9.91
C ILE A 135 -5.04 3.02 -10.59
N GLY A 136 -4.98 2.30 -11.72
CA GLY A 136 -6.14 1.80 -12.45
C GLY A 136 -6.93 0.71 -11.72
N THR A 137 -8.15 0.47 -12.21
CA THR A 137 -9.19 -0.39 -11.60
C THR A 137 -9.41 -1.68 -12.40
N ASP A 138 -8.32 -2.30 -12.86
CA ASP A 138 -8.36 -3.49 -13.74
C ASP A 138 -7.37 -4.60 -13.31
N PHE A 139 -7.57 -5.80 -13.87
CA PHE A 139 -6.71 -6.98 -13.59
C PHE A 139 -5.25 -6.80 -14.00
N ALA A 140 -4.97 -6.05 -15.06
CA ALA A 140 -3.59 -5.79 -15.48
C ALA A 140 -2.86 -4.94 -14.44
N THR A 141 -3.58 -4.01 -13.80
CA THR A 141 -3.08 -3.17 -12.72
C THR A 141 -2.89 -3.98 -11.45
N LEU A 142 -3.85 -4.83 -11.06
CA LEU A 142 -3.69 -5.78 -9.95
C LEU A 142 -2.42 -6.64 -10.11
N ARG A 143 -2.17 -7.19 -11.31
CA ARG A 143 -0.94 -7.94 -11.60
C ARG A 143 0.33 -7.12 -11.37
N ARG A 144 0.36 -5.87 -11.84
CA ARG A 144 1.50 -4.96 -11.62
C ARG A 144 1.71 -4.67 -10.13
N GLN A 145 0.66 -4.64 -9.33
CA GLN A 145 0.77 -4.38 -7.89
C GLN A 145 1.46 -5.50 -7.13
N ILE A 146 1.33 -6.76 -7.55
CA ILE A 146 2.10 -7.87 -6.95
C ILE A 146 3.60 -7.63 -7.14
N ALA A 147 4.02 -7.35 -8.38
CA ALA A 147 5.41 -7.05 -8.67
C ALA A 147 5.90 -5.79 -7.92
N ALA A 148 5.08 -4.74 -7.83
CA ALA A 148 5.42 -3.52 -7.09
C ALA A 148 5.60 -3.77 -5.59
N GLY A 149 4.69 -4.55 -4.98
CA GLY A 149 4.76 -4.92 -3.56
C GLY A 149 6.00 -5.74 -3.24
N LEU A 150 6.32 -6.74 -4.07
CA LEU A 150 7.51 -7.57 -3.89
C LEU A 150 8.81 -6.78 -4.02
N ASN A 151 8.92 -5.90 -5.02
CA ASN A 151 10.09 -5.04 -5.18
C ASN A 151 10.22 -4.00 -4.04
N THR A 152 9.09 -3.49 -3.54
CA THR A 152 9.06 -2.60 -2.38
C THR A 152 9.57 -3.31 -1.13
N ALA A 153 9.11 -4.54 -0.90
CA ALA A 153 9.55 -5.39 0.20
C ALA A 153 11.08 -5.64 0.13
N LEU A 154 11.60 -6.01 -1.05
CA LEU A 154 13.05 -6.19 -1.26
C LEU A 154 13.86 -4.90 -1.11
N SER A 155 13.22 -3.74 -1.30
CA SER A 155 13.84 -2.43 -1.08
C SER A 155 13.90 -2.04 0.41
N GLY A 156 13.49 -2.94 1.32
CA GLY A 156 13.54 -2.72 2.76
C GLY A 156 12.36 -1.93 3.32
N ILE A 157 11.24 -1.86 2.59
CA ILE A 157 9.99 -1.23 3.06
C ILE A 157 8.96 -2.35 3.30
N PRO A 158 8.86 -2.88 4.53
CA PRO A 158 8.02 -4.05 4.83
C PRO A 158 6.52 -3.69 4.92
N TRP A 159 6.21 -2.44 5.22
CA TRP A 159 4.83 -1.96 5.37
C TRP A 159 4.36 -1.38 4.03
N TRP A 160 3.64 -2.20 3.27
CA TRP A 160 3.14 -1.83 1.96
C TRP A 160 1.67 -2.25 1.76
N ASN A 161 0.92 -1.49 0.96
CA ASN A 161 -0.43 -1.83 0.51
C ASN A 161 -0.80 -1.17 -0.83
N THR A 162 -2.03 -1.41 -1.26
CA THR A 162 -2.68 -0.76 -2.40
C THR A 162 -4.03 -0.20 -1.98
N ASP A 163 -4.59 0.66 -2.81
CA ASP A 163 -6.04 0.87 -2.82
C ASP A 163 -6.73 -0.41 -3.30
N ILE A 164 -7.42 -1.13 -2.41
CA ILE A 164 -8.16 -2.34 -2.81
C ILE A 164 -9.23 -1.96 -3.84
N GLY A 165 -9.12 -2.56 -5.03
CA GLY A 165 -9.95 -2.27 -6.20
C GLY A 165 -9.36 -1.24 -7.17
N GLY A 166 -8.25 -0.60 -6.83
CA GLY A 166 -7.66 0.51 -7.58
C GLY A 166 -8.19 1.88 -7.14
N PHE A 167 -7.65 2.97 -7.69
CA PHE A 167 -8.00 4.33 -7.27
C PHE A 167 -9.07 4.95 -8.18
N HIS A 168 -8.77 5.22 -9.45
CA HIS A 168 -9.66 5.99 -10.32
C HIS A 168 -10.72 5.14 -11.04
N GLY A 169 -11.99 5.47 -10.80
CA GLY A 169 -13.16 4.86 -11.41
C GLY A 169 -13.59 3.59 -10.68
N GLY A 170 -14.22 2.70 -11.45
CA GLY A 170 -14.76 1.45 -10.92
C GLY A 170 -16.15 1.69 -10.34
N ASP A 171 -17.17 1.17 -11.02
CA ASP A 171 -18.56 1.31 -10.65
C ASP A 171 -19.00 0.13 -9.77
N PRO A 172 -19.39 0.35 -8.50
CA PRO A 172 -19.89 -0.69 -7.62
C PRO A 172 -21.10 -1.45 -8.17
N ASP A 173 -21.81 -0.93 -9.18
CA ASP A 173 -22.92 -1.59 -9.87
C ASP A 173 -22.52 -2.40 -11.12
N ASP A 174 -21.29 -2.26 -11.62
CA ASP A 174 -20.78 -3.03 -12.76
C ASP A 174 -20.31 -4.43 -12.31
N PRO A 175 -20.92 -5.53 -12.79
CA PRO A 175 -20.49 -6.89 -12.48
C PRO A 175 -19.03 -7.18 -12.85
N ALA A 176 -18.50 -6.58 -13.92
CA ALA A 176 -17.10 -6.78 -14.31
C ALA A 176 -16.15 -6.15 -13.29
N TYR A 177 -16.48 -4.96 -12.78
CA TYR A 177 -15.70 -4.32 -11.73
C TYR A 177 -15.87 -5.01 -10.37
N ARG A 178 -17.05 -5.54 -10.05
CA ARG A 178 -17.25 -6.36 -8.83
C ARG A 178 -16.29 -7.55 -8.79
N GLU A 179 -16.03 -8.19 -9.93
CA GLU A 179 -15.02 -9.26 -9.99
C GLU A 179 -13.61 -8.74 -9.65
N VAL A 180 -13.20 -7.60 -10.23
CA VAL A 180 -11.93 -6.95 -9.91
C VAL A 180 -11.85 -6.65 -8.42
N MET A 181 -12.88 -6.02 -7.84
CA MET A 181 -12.98 -5.71 -6.42
C MET A 181 -12.80 -6.96 -5.56
N VAL A 182 -13.53 -8.04 -5.85
CA VAL A 182 -13.42 -9.30 -5.10
C VAL A 182 -12.00 -9.86 -5.17
N ARG A 183 -11.41 -9.99 -6.37
CA ARG A 183 -10.06 -10.55 -6.54
C ARG A 183 -8.98 -9.68 -5.89
N TRP A 184 -9.15 -8.36 -5.94
CA TRP A 184 -8.23 -7.43 -5.28
C TRP A 184 -8.39 -7.46 -3.76
N PHE A 185 -9.61 -7.60 -3.25
CA PHE A 185 -9.86 -7.68 -1.81
C PHE A 185 -9.26 -8.95 -1.20
N GLN A 186 -9.32 -10.06 -1.93
CA GLN A 186 -8.63 -11.31 -1.59
C GLN A 186 -7.11 -11.09 -1.44
N PHE A 187 -6.50 -10.40 -2.40
CA PHE A 187 -5.09 -10.01 -2.35
C PHE A 187 -4.79 -9.03 -1.20
N GLY A 188 -5.65 -8.04 -0.98
CA GLY A 188 -5.49 -7.01 0.05
C GLY A 188 -5.57 -7.58 1.47
N ALA A 189 -6.42 -8.58 1.71
CA ALA A 189 -6.47 -9.30 2.99
C ALA A 189 -5.15 -10.00 3.34
N LEU A 190 -4.37 -10.37 2.31
CA LEU A 190 -3.09 -11.07 2.40
C LEU A 190 -1.90 -10.18 2.03
N SER A 191 -2.11 -8.86 2.04
CA SER A 191 -1.04 -7.86 1.95
C SER A 191 -0.56 -7.45 3.35
N PRO A 192 0.64 -6.86 3.49
CA PRO A 192 1.15 -6.43 4.79
C PRO A 192 0.14 -5.58 5.56
N LEU A 193 -0.45 -4.59 4.89
CA LEU A 193 -1.57 -3.81 5.40
C LEU A 193 -2.80 -4.01 4.51
N MET A 194 -3.96 -4.18 5.13
CA MET A 194 -5.24 -4.30 4.42
C MET A 194 -5.97 -2.95 4.48
N ARG A 195 -6.20 -2.33 3.32
CA ARG A 195 -6.82 -0.99 3.23
C ARG A 195 -7.75 -0.87 2.03
N LEU A 196 -9.01 -0.57 2.28
CA LEU A 196 -9.99 -0.25 1.24
C LEU A 196 -10.05 1.26 1.01
N HIS A 197 -9.78 1.67 -0.22
CA HIS A 197 -9.82 3.07 -0.63
C HIS A 197 -10.03 3.18 -2.15
N GLY A 198 -10.45 4.35 -2.63
CA GLY A 198 -10.54 4.66 -4.05
C GLY A 198 -11.57 5.76 -4.34
N PHE A 199 -11.50 6.30 -5.55
CA PHE A 199 -12.40 7.28 -6.12
C PHE A 199 -13.35 6.59 -7.11
N ARG A 200 -14.44 6.05 -6.59
CA ARG A 200 -15.40 5.20 -7.33
C ARG A 200 -16.33 5.99 -8.24
N ASP A 201 -16.83 5.32 -9.27
CA ASP A 201 -17.92 5.85 -10.09
C ASP A 201 -19.28 5.70 -9.37
N PRO A 202 -20.26 6.60 -9.64
CA PRO A 202 -20.09 7.86 -10.36
C PRO A 202 -19.31 8.89 -9.52
N GLY A 203 -18.17 9.37 -10.03
CA GLY A 203 -17.35 10.37 -9.37
C GLY A 203 -17.74 11.80 -9.72
N MET A 204 -17.55 12.73 -8.79
CA MET A 204 -17.73 14.17 -9.04
C MET A 204 -16.52 14.79 -9.76
N PRO A 205 -16.69 15.90 -10.51
CA PRO A 205 -15.55 16.64 -11.04
C PRO A 205 -14.60 17.13 -9.94
N LEU A 206 -13.32 17.29 -10.27
CA LEU A 206 -12.32 17.81 -9.34
C LEU A 206 -12.72 19.20 -8.83
N GLY A 207 -12.87 19.30 -7.52
CA GLY A 207 -13.28 20.52 -6.84
C GLY A 207 -13.39 20.32 -5.32
N PRO A 208 -13.72 21.39 -4.58
CA PRO A 208 -13.69 21.37 -3.12
C PRO A 208 -14.73 20.43 -2.48
N ASP A 209 -15.85 20.20 -3.17
CA ASP A 209 -16.94 19.30 -2.77
C ASP A 209 -16.85 17.92 -3.44
N MET A 210 -15.73 17.61 -4.09
CA MET A 210 -15.56 16.36 -4.83
C MET A 210 -15.64 15.15 -3.88
N THR A 211 -16.48 14.18 -4.25
CA THR A 211 -16.46 12.82 -3.70
C THR A 211 -16.65 11.79 -4.82
N GLY A 212 -16.13 10.59 -4.59
CA GLY A 212 -16.47 9.43 -5.40
C GLY A 212 -17.82 8.82 -5.00
N GLY A 213 -18.23 7.78 -5.73
CA GLY A 213 -19.31 6.88 -5.36
C GLY A 213 -19.01 6.06 -4.10
N PRO A 214 -19.97 5.25 -3.63
CA PRO A 214 -19.84 4.47 -2.40
C PRO A 214 -18.72 3.42 -2.52
N ASN A 215 -18.04 3.12 -1.41
CA ASN A 215 -16.90 2.19 -1.41
C ASN A 215 -16.88 1.25 -0.20
N GLU A 216 -17.94 1.23 0.61
CA GLU A 216 -18.06 0.28 1.72
C GLU A 216 -18.28 -1.13 1.19
N VAL A 217 -17.96 -2.15 1.99
CA VAL A 217 -18.01 -3.56 1.56
C VAL A 217 -19.41 -4.03 1.14
N TRP A 218 -20.47 -3.40 1.67
CA TRP A 218 -21.86 -3.70 1.30
C TRP A 218 -22.33 -3.01 0.01
N SER A 219 -21.49 -2.15 -0.58
CA SER A 219 -21.84 -1.34 -1.76
C SER A 219 -21.70 -2.11 -3.09
N TYR A 220 -21.18 -3.35 -3.04
CA TYR A 220 -20.83 -4.17 -4.22
C TYR A 220 -21.85 -5.27 -4.54
N GLY A 221 -23.09 -5.15 -4.03
CA GLY A 221 -24.12 -6.18 -4.15
C GLY A 221 -23.93 -7.35 -3.17
N GLU A 222 -24.95 -8.19 -3.04
CA GLU A 222 -25.03 -9.23 -1.99
C GLU A 222 -23.93 -10.29 -2.10
N GLU A 223 -23.71 -10.84 -3.31
CA GLU A 223 -22.73 -11.90 -3.54
C GLU A 223 -21.30 -11.40 -3.26
N ALA A 224 -20.88 -10.30 -3.89
CA ALA A 224 -19.56 -9.75 -3.68
C ALA A 224 -19.39 -9.30 -2.21
N GLY A 225 -20.37 -8.60 -1.65
CA GLY A 225 -20.35 -8.15 -0.25
C GLY A 225 -20.13 -9.28 0.76
N ALA A 226 -20.80 -10.43 0.58
CA ALA A 226 -20.59 -11.62 1.40
C ALA A 226 -19.15 -12.16 1.29
N ILE A 227 -18.56 -12.12 0.08
CA ILE A 227 -17.16 -12.51 -0.13
C ILE A 227 -16.22 -11.49 0.54
N LEU A 228 -16.43 -10.19 0.39
CA LEU A 228 -15.58 -9.18 1.04
C LEU A 228 -15.62 -9.34 2.58
N GLU A 229 -16.81 -9.58 3.15
CA GLU A 229 -16.97 -9.86 4.57
C GLU A 229 -16.19 -11.12 5.01
N LYS A 230 -16.26 -12.21 4.24
CA LYS A 230 -15.49 -13.44 4.50
C LYS A 230 -13.98 -13.15 4.61
N TYR A 231 -13.44 -12.27 3.76
CA TYR A 231 -12.02 -11.91 3.80
C TYR A 231 -11.66 -10.91 4.90
N LEU A 232 -12.58 -10.04 5.33
CA LEU A 232 -12.42 -9.25 6.57
C LEU A 232 -12.27 -10.18 7.78
N ARG A 233 -13.15 -11.19 7.89
CA ARG A 233 -13.09 -12.18 8.97
C ARG A 233 -11.82 -13.02 8.91
N LEU A 234 -11.38 -13.41 7.70
CA LEU A 234 -10.09 -14.07 7.51
C LEU A 234 -8.93 -13.20 8.00
N ARG A 235 -8.89 -11.90 7.67
CA ARG A 235 -7.85 -10.99 8.13
C ARG A 235 -7.80 -10.93 9.66
N GLU A 236 -8.94 -10.85 10.33
CA GLU A 236 -9.01 -10.86 11.79
C GLU A 236 -8.52 -12.18 12.38
N ARG A 237 -8.87 -13.33 11.78
CA ARG A 237 -8.35 -14.64 12.21
C ARG A 237 -6.84 -14.75 12.05
N LEU A 238 -6.28 -14.19 10.96
CA LEU A 238 -4.85 -14.18 10.69
C LEU A 238 -4.08 -13.13 11.49
N LYS A 239 -4.75 -12.20 12.19
CA LYS A 239 -4.11 -11.09 12.91
C LYS A 239 -2.95 -11.52 13.82
N PRO A 240 -3.02 -12.61 14.61
CA PRO A 240 -1.87 -13.05 15.40
C PRO A 240 -0.64 -13.37 14.53
N TYR A 241 -0.84 -14.13 13.45
CA TYR A 241 0.23 -14.43 12.49
C TYR A 241 0.77 -13.18 11.79
N VAL A 242 -0.11 -12.24 11.39
CA VAL A 242 0.30 -10.96 10.82
C VAL A 242 1.21 -10.20 11.78
N LEU A 243 0.88 -10.15 13.07
CA LEU A 243 1.69 -9.46 14.08
C LEU A 243 3.03 -10.14 14.32
N ASP A 244 3.08 -11.47 14.26
CA ASP A 244 4.34 -12.22 14.36
C ASP A 244 5.25 -11.94 13.16
N VAL A 245 4.71 -11.94 11.94
CA VAL A 245 5.48 -11.62 10.73
C VAL A 245 5.90 -10.13 10.71
N MET A 246 5.07 -9.22 11.24
CA MET A 246 5.45 -7.81 11.40
C MET A 246 6.57 -7.62 12.43
N ARG A 247 6.60 -8.45 13.49
CA ARG A 247 7.69 -8.47 14.46
C ARG A 247 8.99 -8.98 13.84
N GLU A 248 8.95 -10.04 13.04
CA GLU A 248 10.09 -10.54 12.28
C GLU A 248 10.64 -9.45 11.33
N ALA A 249 9.76 -8.68 10.67
CA ALA A 249 10.17 -7.54 9.88
C ALA A 249 10.87 -6.44 10.70
N HIS A 250 10.46 -6.23 11.95
CA HIS A 250 11.09 -5.29 12.87
C HIS A 250 12.46 -5.78 13.38
N GLU A 251 12.55 -7.05 13.76
CA GLU A 251 13.73 -7.63 14.43
C GLU A 251 14.82 -8.07 13.43
N GLU A 252 14.43 -8.59 12.27
CA GLU A 252 15.33 -9.23 11.31
C GLU A 252 15.37 -8.53 9.94
N GLY A 253 14.42 -7.64 9.66
CA GLY A 253 14.31 -6.95 8.37
C GLY A 253 13.74 -7.81 7.24
N LEU A 254 13.18 -8.98 7.55
CA LEU A 254 12.51 -9.84 6.57
C LEU A 254 11.15 -9.24 6.17
N PRO A 255 10.84 -9.10 4.88
CA PRO A 255 9.58 -8.49 4.47
C PRO A 255 8.37 -9.39 4.80
N VAL A 256 7.22 -8.77 5.02
CA VAL A 256 5.97 -9.50 5.29
C VAL A 256 5.45 -10.23 4.06
N MET A 257 5.57 -9.59 2.89
CA MET A 257 5.27 -10.18 1.58
C MET A 257 6.60 -10.49 0.88
N ARG A 258 6.88 -11.77 0.62
CA ARG A 258 8.19 -12.27 0.17
C ARG A 258 8.12 -12.88 -1.22
N PRO A 259 9.06 -12.56 -2.13
CA PRO A 259 9.20 -13.35 -3.34
C PRO A 259 9.69 -14.75 -2.97
N LEU A 260 9.29 -15.77 -3.74
CA LEU A 260 9.54 -17.17 -3.36
C LEU A 260 11.04 -17.47 -3.20
N PHE A 261 11.89 -16.88 -4.03
CA PHE A 261 13.34 -17.08 -3.97
C PHE A 261 13.98 -16.66 -2.65
N LEU A 262 13.32 -15.80 -1.85
CA LEU A 262 13.87 -15.35 -0.57
C LEU A 262 13.94 -16.52 0.44
N GLU A 263 12.93 -17.38 0.41
CA GLU A 263 12.81 -18.56 1.28
C GLU A 263 13.33 -19.84 0.62
N PHE A 264 13.39 -19.85 -0.72
CA PHE A 264 13.79 -20.97 -1.55
C PHE A 264 14.89 -20.59 -2.55
N PRO A 265 16.07 -20.11 -2.09
CA PRO A 265 17.11 -19.60 -2.98
C PRO A 265 17.73 -20.68 -3.88
N GLU A 266 17.74 -21.94 -3.42
CA GLU A 266 18.27 -23.10 -4.17
C GLU A 266 17.29 -23.63 -5.23
N ASP A 267 16.05 -23.17 -5.22
CA ASP A 267 15.05 -23.53 -6.23
C ASP A 267 15.05 -22.52 -7.37
N HIS A 268 15.73 -22.85 -8.47
CA HIS A 268 15.84 -21.97 -9.63
C HIS A 268 14.50 -21.54 -10.23
N ALA A 269 13.44 -22.36 -10.11
CA ALA A 269 12.12 -21.98 -10.61
C ALA A 269 11.48 -20.86 -9.76
N ALA A 270 11.74 -20.85 -8.44
CA ALA A 270 11.23 -19.82 -7.51
C ALA A 270 11.71 -18.39 -7.87
N TRP A 271 12.85 -18.26 -8.55
CA TRP A 271 13.38 -16.96 -9.02
C TRP A 271 12.61 -16.34 -10.17
N SER A 272 11.80 -17.13 -10.89
CA SER A 272 11.04 -16.67 -12.06
C SER A 272 9.54 -16.52 -11.77
N VAL A 273 9.08 -16.84 -10.56
CA VAL A 273 7.67 -16.70 -10.18
C VAL A 273 7.38 -15.24 -9.82
N ASP A 274 6.50 -14.61 -10.59
CA ASP A 274 6.11 -13.19 -10.44
C ASP A 274 4.61 -13.00 -10.13
N ASP A 275 3.88 -14.11 -10.01
CA ASP A 275 2.42 -14.14 -9.87
C ASP A 275 1.94 -14.78 -8.55
N SER A 276 2.89 -15.16 -7.69
CA SER A 276 2.68 -15.78 -6.37
C SER A 276 3.76 -15.31 -5.40
N TYR A 277 3.45 -15.34 -4.10
CA TYR A 277 4.36 -14.86 -3.06
C TYR A 277 4.13 -15.61 -1.74
N LEU A 278 5.05 -15.46 -0.78
CA LEU A 278 4.83 -15.91 0.59
C LEU A 278 4.40 -14.73 1.46
N PHE A 279 3.36 -14.95 2.25
CA PHE A 279 2.93 -14.04 3.30
C PHE A 279 3.49 -14.56 4.63
N GLY A 280 4.58 -13.96 5.11
CA GLY A 280 5.48 -14.56 6.09
C GLY A 280 6.20 -15.79 5.53
N SER A 281 6.65 -16.71 6.40
CA SER A 281 7.34 -17.95 6.01
C SER A 281 6.40 -19.11 5.64
N ASP A 282 5.15 -19.05 6.09
CA ASP A 282 4.30 -20.24 6.21
C ASP A 282 3.17 -20.33 5.18
N LEU A 283 2.81 -19.22 4.53
CA LEU A 283 1.63 -19.12 3.68
C LEU A 283 2.00 -18.67 2.27
N LEU A 284 1.89 -19.56 1.27
CA LEU A 284 1.96 -19.19 -0.13
C LEU A 284 0.60 -18.70 -0.62
N VAL A 285 0.62 -17.54 -1.26
CA VAL A 285 -0.55 -16.88 -1.85
C VAL A 285 -0.38 -16.84 -3.36
N ALA A 286 -1.36 -17.34 -4.10
CA ALA A 286 -1.37 -17.32 -5.56
C ALA A 286 -2.62 -16.59 -6.08
N PRO A 287 -2.60 -15.25 -6.18
CA PRO A 287 -3.74 -14.45 -6.63
C PRO A 287 -4.28 -14.87 -8.01
N VAL A 288 -5.58 -14.64 -8.21
CA VAL A 288 -6.25 -14.79 -9.50
C VAL A 288 -6.15 -13.46 -10.26
N LEU A 289 -5.49 -13.49 -11.41
CA LEU A 289 -5.06 -12.29 -12.14
C LEU A 289 -5.66 -12.17 -13.54
N THR A 290 -6.75 -12.89 -13.79
CA THR A 290 -7.45 -12.95 -15.08
C THR A 290 -8.95 -12.97 -14.82
N ALA A 291 -9.68 -12.09 -15.51
CA ALA A 291 -11.14 -12.03 -15.42
C ALA A 291 -11.80 -13.36 -15.85
N GLY A 292 -12.86 -13.74 -15.15
CA GLY A 292 -13.63 -14.96 -15.37
C GLY A 292 -12.92 -16.27 -14.97
N ALA A 293 -11.71 -16.21 -14.42
CA ALA A 293 -10.97 -17.42 -14.07
C ALA A 293 -11.56 -18.12 -12.83
N THR A 294 -11.81 -19.41 -12.96
CA THR A 294 -12.31 -20.30 -11.89
C THR A 294 -11.29 -21.36 -11.45
N VAL A 295 -10.12 -21.40 -12.10
CA VAL A 295 -9.00 -22.27 -11.78
C VAL A 295 -7.69 -21.47 -11.86
N ARG A 296 -6.66 -21.92 -11.15
CA ARG A 296 -5.35 -21.27 -11.12
C ARG A 296 -4.25 -22.32 -11.07
N THR A 297 -3.27 -22.20 -11.95
CA THR A 297 -2.03 -22.98 -11.89
C THR A 297 -0.99 -22.23 -11.09
N ALA A 298 -0.53 -22.73 -9.95
CA ALA A 298 0.48 -22.08 -9.09
C ALA A 298 1.72 -22.96 -8.96
N TYR A 299 2.92 -22.36 -8.99
CA TYR A 299 4.16 -23.06 -8.69
C TYR A 299 4.34 -23.20 -7.18
N LEU A 300 4.59 -24.43 -6.71
CA LEU A 300 4.88 -24.72 -5.32
C LEU A 300 6.39 -25.00 -5.19
N PRO A 301 7.16 -24.19 -4.44
CA PRO A 301 8.61 -24.34 -4.32
C PRO A 301 9.06 -25.71 -3.82
N ALA A 302 10.18 -26.18 -4.34
CA ALA A 302 10.85 -27.41 -3.88
C ALA A 302 11.41 -27.25 -2.46
N GLY A 303 11.64 -28.38 -1.77
CA GLY A 303 12.21 -28.39 -0.42
C GLY A 303 11.22 -28.15 0.71
N ALA A 304 9.93 -28.06 0.39
CA ALA A 304 8.82 -28.04 1.34
C ALA A 304 7.65 -28.88 0.83
N ARG A 305 6.78 -29.30 1.75
CA ARG A 305 5.47 -29.86 1.43
C ARG A 305 4.41 -28.79 1.61
N TRP A 306 3.44 -28.76 0.71
CA TRP A 306 2.42 -27.72 0.66
C TRP A 306 1.04 -28.31 0.86
N THR A 307 0.21 -27.69 1.70
CA THR A 307 -1.17 -28.12 1.95
C THR A 307 -2.12 -27.04 1.49
N ASP A 308 -3.04 -27.34 0.57
CA ASP A 308 -4.12 -26.42 0.21
C ASP A 308 -4.92 -26.08 1.48
N ALA A 309 -4.95 -24.79 1.83
CA ALA A 309 -5.51 -24.32 3.09
C ALA A 309 -7.04 -24.46 3.17
N TRP A 310 -7.71 -24.72 2.04
CA TRP A 310 -9.16 -24.88 1.94
C TRP A 310 -9.60 -26.34 1.88
N THR A 311 -8.84 -27.19 1.18
CA THR A 311 -9.22 -28.61 0.96
C THR A 311 -8.46 -29.58 1.86
N GLY A 312 -7.30 -29.17 2.38
CA GLY A 312 -6.37 -30.05 3.10
C GLY A 312 -5.58 -31.00 2.21
N GLU A 313 -5.72 -30.89 0.89
CA GLU A 313 -4.93 -31.69 -0.06
C GLU A 313 -3.45 -31.30 0.00
N THR A 314 -2.57 -32.29 0.03
CA THR A 314 -1.13 -32.09 0.16
C THR A 314 -0.40 -32.35 -1.15
N TYR A 315 0.56 -31.49 -1.46
CA TYR A 315 1.40 -31.56 -2.64
C TYR A 315 2.87 -31.56 -2.22
N GLU A 316 3.68 -32.37 -2.90
CA GLU A 316 5.13 -32.24 -2.84
C GLU A 316 5.54 -30.98 -3.63
N GLY A 317 6.50 -30.23 -3.11
CA GLY A 317 7.06 -29.07 -3.77
C GLY A 317 7.88 -29.40 -5.02
N GLY A 318 8.24 -28.36 -5.78
CA GLY A 318 9.03 -28.45 -7.01
C GLY A 318 8.21 -28.57 -8.29
N ALA A 319 6.89 -28.36 -8.21
CA ALA A 319 5.98 -28.53 -9.33
C ALA A 319 4.88 -27.46 -9.36
N ALA A 320 4.32 -27.23 -10.54
CA ALA A 320 3.11 -26.45 -10.70
C ALA A 320 1.87 -27.32 -10.49
N VAL A 321 0.89 -26.81 -9.76
CA VAL A 321 -0.39 -27.47 -9.49
C VAL A 321 -1.53 -26.61 -9.99
N THR A 322 -2.55 -27.22 -10.58
CA THR A 322 -3.77 -26.53 -10.99
C THR A 322 -4.87 -26.83 -9.98
N VAL A 323 -5.38 -25.77 -9.35
CA VAL A 323 -6.39 -25.87 -8.28
C VAL A 323 -7.62 -25.03 -8.61
N ASP A 324 -8.72 -25.35 -7.94
CA ASP A 324 -9.95 -24.57 -8.01
C ASP A 324 -9.75 -23.18 -7.40
N ALA A 325 -10.18 -22.16 -8.13
CA ALA A 325 -10.15 -20.77 -7.73
C ALA A 325 -11.50 -20.09 -8.03
N PRO A 326 -12.63 -20.58 -7.49
CA PRO A 326 -13.93 -19.93 -7.64
C PRO A 326 -13.88 -18.48 -7.13
N LEU A 327 -14.91 -17.69 -7.47
CA LEU A 327 -14.92 -16.26 -7.15
C LEU A 327 -14.67 -15.96 -5.66
N ASP A 328 -15.16 -16.81 -4.76
CA ASP A 328 -15.04 -16.65 -3.30
C ASP A 328 -13.71 -17.16 -2.70
N ARG A 329 -12.80 -17.71 -3.51
CA ARG A 329 -11.58 -18.38 -3.06
C ARG A 329 -10.34 -17.94 -3.85
N ILE A 330 -9.36 -17.42 -3.13
CA ILE A 330 -7.98 -17.28 -3.59
C ILE A 330 -7.20 -18.55 -3.20
N PRO A 331 -6.41 -19.14 -4.10
CA PRO A 331 -5.53 -20.27 -3.77
C PRO A 331 -4.50 -19.91 -2.69
N LEU A 332 -4.45 -20.74 -1.65
CA LEU A 332 -3.59 -20.58 -0.47
C LEU A 332 -2.98 -21.92 -0.07
N PHE A 333 -1.67 -21.94 0.19
CA PHE A 333 -0.97 -23.17 0.56
C PHE A 333 -0.13 -22.98 1.82
N LEU A 334 -0.31 -23.87 2.78
CA LEU A 334 0.41 -23.90 4.06
C LEU A 334 1.67 -24.76 3.92
N ARG A 335 2.82 -24.19 4.31
CA ARG A 335 4.13 -24.83 4.25
C ARG A 335 4.33 -25.81 5.41
N ASP A 336 4.87 -26.99 5.13
CA ASP A 336 5.41 -27.96 6.10
C ASP A 336 4.50 -28.29 7.30
N GLY A 337 3.18 -28.25 7.09
CA GLY A 337 2.18 -28.54 8.13
C GLY A 337 1.88 -27.37 9.07
N ALA A 338 2.26 -26.14 8.69
CA ALA A 338 1.80 -24.92 9.33
C ALA A 338 0.28 -24.91 9.50
N ARG A 339 -0.18 -24.32 10.61
CA ARG A 339 -1.61 -24.27 10.96
C ARG A 339 -2.03 -22.82 11.14
N LEU A 340 -2.65 -22.28 10.09
CA LEU A 340 -3.24 -20.96 10.13
C LEU A 340 -4.77 -21.07 10.03
N PRO A 341 -5.53 -20.21 10.72
CA PRO A 341 -7.00 -20.25 10.72
C PRO A 341 -7.59 -19.66 9.42
N VAL A 342 -7.24 -20.27 8.28
CA VAL A 342 -7.68 -19.85 6.94
C VAL A 342 -9.12 -20.29 6.68
N ALA A 343 -9.38 -21.60 6.73
CA ALA A 343 -10.72 -22.17 6.74
C ALA A 343 -11.34 -22.08 8.15
N GLU A 344 -12.66 -22.07 8.21
CA GLU A 344 -13.43 -22.14 9.48
C GLU A 344 -13.48 -23.55 10.06
#